data_AF-A0AAN8SCQ8-F1
#
_entry.id   AF-A0AAN8SCQ8-F1
#
_cell.length_a   1.000
_cell.length_b   1.000
_cell.length_c   1.000
_cell.angle_alpha   90.00
_cell.angle_beta   90.00
_cell.angle_gamma   90.00
#
_symmetry.space_group_name_H-M   'P 1'
#
loop_
_entity.id
_entity.type
_entity.pdbx_description
1 polymer ?
#
loop_
_entity_poly.entity_id
_entity_poly.type
_entity_poly.pdbx_seq_one_letter_code
_entity_poly.pdbx_strand_id
1 'polypeptide(L)'
;MCDNDLEEFKCHSLIIQALLHYLPYMERQKARDWLTKLQKDDCQVDTKIRNEYAFYLLLNVQNGTMSQPFNKAPPLGKLKPLCRTLPEFLYEDVMKQLKESYPRLVKMLEDTTEQTIPDLACEPENFHNQQPRPKKGVSAHFAVFSNFDGDNNFCN
;
A
#
# COMPACT_ATOMS: atom_id res chain seq x y z
N MET A 1 21.59 -0.91 -6.29
CA MET A 1 20.69 -0.01 -7.06
C MET A 1 19.32 -0.63 -7.34
N CYS A 2 19.16 -1.97 -7.39
CA CYS A 2 17.86 -2.63 -7.61
C CYS A 2 16.96 -2.73 -6.36
N ASP A 3 17.49 -2.54 -5.15
CA ASP A 3 16.71 -2.70 -3.92
C ASP A 3 15.63 -1.63 -3.74
N ASN A 4 15.90 -0.39 -4.19
CA ASN A 4 14.97 0.72 -4.00
C ASN A 4 13.68 0.54 -4.83
N ASP A 5 13.79 0.04 -6.05
CA ASP A 5 12.62 -0.16 -6.92
C ASP A 5 11.71 -1.28 -6.37
N LEU A 6 12.30 -2.33 -5.79
CA LEU A 6 11.52 -3.41 -5.17
C LEU A 6 10.80 -2.93 -3.91
N GLU A 7 11.46 -2.14 -3.06
CA GLU A 7 10.84 -1.56 -1.88
C GLU A 7 9.72 -0.57 -2.24
N GLU A 8 9.92 0.24 -3.29
CA GLU A 8 8.89 1.13 -3.84
C GLU A 8 7.67 0.34 -4.32
N PHE A 9 7.87 -0.77 -5.06
CA PHE A 9 6.79 -1.65 -5.49
C PHE A 9 5.97 -2.19 -4.31
N LYS A 10 6.66 -2.68 -3.28
CA LYS A 10 6.04 -3.24 -2.07
C LYS A 10 5.23 -2.17 -1.35
N CYS A 11 5.78 -0.97 -1.19
CA CYS A 11 5.10 0.16 -0.57
C CYS A 11 3.79 0.49 -1.31
N HIS A 12 3.86 0.70 -2.63
CA HIS A 12 2.65 0.96 -3.44
C HIS A 12 1.63 -0.17 -3.32
N SER A 13 2.08 -1.44 -3.37
CA SER A 13 1.19 -2.61 -3.25
C SER A 13 0.45 -2.66 -1.91
N LEU A 14 1.15 -2.39 -0.80
CA LEU A 14 0.55 -2.37 0.54
C LEU A 14 -0.47 -1.24 0.68
N ILE A 15 -0.14 -0.04 0.19
CA ILE A 15 -1.07 1.10 0.23
C ILE A 15 -2.32 0.78 -0.60
N ILE A 16 -2.16 0.27 -1.82
CA ILE A 16 -3.29 -0.15 -2.66
C ILE A 16 -4.16 -1.15 -1.89
N GLN A 17 -3.55 -2.18 -1.32
CA GLN A 17 -4.25 -3.24 -0.59
C GLN A 17 -5.05 -2.68 0.59
N ALA A 18 -4.48 -1.75 1.36
CA ALA A 18 -5.19 -1.06 2.44
C ALA A 18 -6.37 -0.22 1.93
N LEU A 19 -6.22 0.43 0.78
CA LEU A 19 -7.25 1.31 0.21
C LEU A 19 -8.38 0.58 -0.52
N LEU A 20 -8.21 -0.68 -0.91
CA LEU A 20 -9.23 -1.47 -1.62
C LEU A 20 -10.59 -1.51 -0.91
N HIS A 21 -10.59 -1.47 0.43
CA HIS A 21 -11.81 -1.55 1.23
C HIS A 21 -12.73 -0.32 1.06
N TYR A 22 -12.18 0.82 0.62
CA TYR A 22 -12.95 2.06 0.39
C TYR A 22 -13.56 2.14 -1.02
N LEU A 23 -13.17 1.24 -1.93
CA LEU A 23 -13.72 1.20 -3.27
C LEU A 23 -15.08 0.49 -3.34
N PRO A 24 -15.99 0.92 -4.24
CA PRO A 24 -17.17 0.14 -4.62
C PRO A 24 -16.79 -1.26 -5.10
N TYR A 25 -17.68 -2.24 -4.93
CA TYR A 25 -17.40 -3.66 -5.22
C TYR A 25 -16.79 -3.89 -6.62
N MET A 26 -17.36 -3.26 -7.66
CA MET A 26 -16.89 -3.45 -9.04
C MET A 26 -15.49 -2.87 -9.28
N GLU A 27 -15.21 -1.68 -8.75
CA GLU A 27 -13.90 -1.04 -8.86
C GLU A 27 -12.85 -1.79 -8.04
N ARG A 28 -13.24 -2.27 -6.85
CA ARG A 28 -12.42 -3.12 -5.99
C ARG A 28 -12.00 -4.39 -6.70
N GLN A 29 -12.89 -5.04 -7.44
CA GLN A 29 -12.56 -6.28 -8.15
C GLN A 29 -11.54 -6.03 -9.25
N LYS A 30 -11.73 -4.99 -10.08
CA LYS A 30 -10.75 -4.59 -11.11
C LYS A 30 -9.39 -4.30 -10.51
N ALA A 31 -9.34 -3.54 -9.41
CA ALA A 31 -8.10 -3.21 -8.71
C ALA A 31 -7.40 -4.46 -8.15
N ARG A 32 -8.15 -5.42 -7.58
CA ARG A 32 -7.62 -6.71 -7.11
C ARG A 32 -7.03 -7.53 -8.24
N ASP A 33 -7.72 -7.63 -9.37
CA ASP A 33 -7.25 -8.42 -10.52
C ASP A 33 -5.92 -7.87 -11.05
N TRP A 34 -5.82 -6.54 -11.16
CA TRP A 34 -4.57 -5.87 -11.57
C TRP A 34 -3.47 -5.98 -10.53
N LEU A 35 -3.76 -5.80 -9.24
CA LEU A 35 -2.76 -5.97 -8.19
C LEU A 35 -2.22 -7.40 -8.19
N THR A 36 -3.09 -8.40 -8.33
CA THR A 36 -2.70 -9.81 -8.46
C THR A 36 -1.80 -10.04 -9.66
N LYS A 37 -2.10 -9.42 -10.82
CA LYS A 37 -1.24 -9.49 -12.01
C LYS A 37 0.14 -8.89 -11.76
N LEU A 38 0.21 -7.76 -11.07
CA LEU A 38 1.47 -7.05 -10.80
C LEU A 38 2.34 -7.80 -9.77
N GLN A 39 1.71 -8.45 -8.78
CA GLN A 39 2.37 -9.26 -7.76
C GLN A 39 2.80 -10.63 -8.28
N LYS A 40 2.16 -11.13 -9.35
CA LYS A 40 2.55 -12.40 -9.94
C LYS A 40 3.97 -12.30 -10.47
N ASP A 41 4.84 -13.12 -9.89
CA ASP A 41 6.29 -13.06 -10.06
C ASP A 41 6.69 -13.68 -11.41
N ASP A 42 6.43 -12.96 -12.49
CA ASP A 42 7.10 -13.23 -13.77
C ASP A 42 8.44 -12.49 -13.72
N CYS A 43 9.54 -13.24 -13.48
CA CYS A 43 10.93 -12.75 -13.52
C CYS A 43 11.33 -12.03 -14.84
N GLN A 44 10.42 -11.91 -15.79
CA GLN A 44 10.61 -11.33 -17.12
C GLN A 44 10.09 -9.89 -17.24
N VAL A 45 9.38 -9.36 -16.23
CA VAL A 45 8.88 -7.98 -16.26
C VAL A 45 9.87 -7.07 -15.56
N ASP A 46 10.32 -6.04 -16.28
CA ASP A 46 11.14 -4.96 -15.72
C ASP A 46 10.45 -4.36 -14.48
N THR A 47 11.14 -4.40 -13.34
CA THR A 47 10.65 -3.87 -12.06
C THR A 47 10.21 -2.41 -12.19
N LYS A 48 10.87 -1.63 -13.06
CA LYS A 48 10.48 -0.25 -13.32
C LYS A 48 9.08 -0.13 -13.95
N ILE A 49 8.76 -1.00 -14.90
CA ILE A 49 7.41 -1.05 -15.51
C ILE A 49 6.39 -1.43 -14.44
N ARG A 50 6.69 -2.39 -13.57
CA ARG A 50 5.78 -2.76 -12.47
C ARG A 50 5.53 -1.57 -11.53
N ASN A 51 6.57 -0.79 -11.21
CA ASN A 51 6.43 0.39 -10.35
C ASN A 51 5.56 1.46 -10.99
N GLU A 52 5.75 1.76 -12.27
CA GLU A 52 4.91 2.72 -12.99
C GLU A 52 3.43 2.30 -12.96
N TYR A 53 3.15 1.02 -13.20
CA TYR A 53 1.78 0.48 -13.12
C TYR A 53 1.23 0.51 -11.69
N ALA A 54 2.03 0.15 -10.69
CA ALA A 54 1.62 0.16 -9.28
C ALA A 54 1.30 1.59 -8.80
N PHE A 55 2.17 2.56 -9.10
CA PHE A 55 1.93 3.96 -8.78
C PHE A 55 0.66 4.49 -9.46
N TYR A 56 0.49 4.21 -10.76
CA TYR A 56 -0.69 4.68 -11.47
C TYR A 56 -1.97 3.99 -10.97
N LEU A 57 -1.90 2.71 -10.59
CA LEU A 57 -2.99 2.00 -9.95
C LEU A 57 -3.36 2.64 -8.61
N LEU A 58 -2.36 3.01 -7.80
CA LEU A 58 -2.55 3.72 -6.54
C LEU A 58 -3.32 5.03 -6.74
N LEU A 59 -2.96 5.84 -7.74
CA LEU A 59 -3.69 7.08 -8.06
C LEU A 59 -5.16 6.82 -8.41
N ASN A 60 -5.44 5.77 -9.18
CA ASN A 60 -6.82 5.40 -9.53
C ASN A 60 -7.62 4.96 -8.30
N VAL A 61 -7.00 4.17 -7.42
CA VAL A 61 -7.60 3.70 -6.17
C VAL A 61 -7.89 4.88 -5.24
N GLN A 62 -6.98 5.86 -5.13
CA GLN A 62 -7.18 7.08 -4.35
C GLN A 62 -8.32 7.95 -4.91
N ASN A 63 -8.44 8.03 -6.23
CA ASN A 63 -9.53 8.76 -6.91
C ASN A 63 -10.87 8.01 -6.88
N GLY A 64 -10.89 6.77 -6.41
CA GLY A 64 -12.11 5.97 -6.28
C GLY A 64 -12.64 5.37 -7.59
N THR A 65 -11.96 5.60 -8.72
CA THR A 65 -12.43 5.21 -10.06
C THR A 65 -11.30 4.61 -10.89
N MET A 66 -11.53 3.44 -11.48
CA MET A 66 -10.57 2.73 -12.32
C MET A 66 -10.67 3.21 -13.77
N SER A 67 -9.75 4.08 -14.17
CA SER A 67 -9.59 4.54 -15.56
C SER A 67 -8.74 3.56 -16.40
N GLN A 68 -8.54 3.86 -17.69
CA GLN A 68 -7.69 3.01 -18.54
C GLN A 68 -6.25 2.96 -18.01
N PRO A 69 -5.56 1.80 -18.05
CA PRO A 69 -6.01 0.52 -18.60
C PRO A 69 -6.80 -0.34 -17.61
N PHE A 70 -6.94 0.11 -16.36
CA PHE A 70 -7.52 -0.66 -15.26
C PHE A 70 -9.03 -0.84 -15.32
N ASN A 71 -9.70 -0.12 -16.22
CA ASN A 71 -11.11 -0.34 -16.53
C ASN A 71 -11.39 -1.66 -17.27
N LYS A 72 -10.34 -2.38 -17.71
CA LYS A 72 -10.40 -3.71 -18.35
C LYS A 72 -9.61 -4.72 -17.54
N ALA A 73 -9.82 -6.01 -17.81
CA ALA A 73 -9.02 -7.07 -17.21
C ALA A 73 -7.53 -6.95 -17.61
N PRO A 74 -6.60 -7.36 -16.73
CA PRO A 74 -5.18 -7.37 -17.04
C PRO A 74 -4.86 -8.30 -18.23
N PRO A 75 -3.87 -7.95 -19.08
CA PRO A 75 -3.50 -8.78 -20.22
C PRO A 75 -2.87 -10.11 -19.78
N LEU A 76 -3.15 -11.18 -20.54
CA LEU A 76 -2.67 -12.54 -20.27
C LEU A 76 -1.16 -12.75 -20.56
N GLY A 77 -0.45 -11.73 -21.05
CA GLY A 77 0.98 -11.79 -21.40
C GLY A 77 1.84 -10.79 -20.63
N LYS A 78 2.99 -10.43 -21.22
CA LYS A 78 3.90 -9.41 -20.68
C LYS A 78 3.23 -8.03 -20.65
N LEU A 79 3.50 -7.26 -19.60
CA LEU A 79 3.08 -5.87 -19.52
C LEU A 79 3.87 -5.04 -20.53
N LYS A 80 3.15 -4.24 -21.31
CA LYS A 80 3.76 -3.21 -22.15
C LYS A 80 4.16 -2.03 -21.25
N PRO A 81 5.15 -1.21 -21.62
CA PRO A 81 5.43 0.04 -20.93
C PRO A 81 4.17 0.91 -20.84
N LEU A 82 4.00 1.63 -19.73
CA LEU A 82 2.79 2.40 -19.48
C LEU A 82 2.60 3.51 -20.53
N CYS A 83 3.69 4.12 -21.01
CA CYS A 83 3.71 5.11 -22.09
C CYS A 83 3.16 4.61 -23.43
N ARG A 84 3.11 3.29 -23.65
CA ARG A 84 2.53 2.67 -24.85
C ARG A 84 1.07 2.29 -24.65
N THR A 85 0.57 2.38 -23.42
CA THR A 85 -0.77 1.95 -23.03
C THR A 85 -1.68 3.15 -22.77
N LEU A 86 -1.12 4.25 -22.26
CA LEU A 86 -1.83 5.48 -21.99
C LEU A 86 -1.67 6.50 -23.13
N PRO A 87 -2.64 7.40 -23.31
CA PRO A 87 -2.43 8.65 -24.04
C PRO A 87 -1.25 9.43 -23.44
N GLU A 88 -0.45 10.06 -24.31
CA GLU A 88 0.80 10.75 -23.95
C GLU A 88 0.59 11.79 -22.83
N PHE A 89 -0.45 12.63 -22.96
CA PHE A 89 -0.75 13.65 -21.95
C PHE A 89 -1.03 13.07 -20.56
N LEU A 90 -1.74 11.94 -20.47
CA LEU A 90 -2.00 11.27 -19.18
C LEU A 90 -0.73 10.66 -18.63
N TYR A 91 0.10 10.06 -19.48
CA TYR A 91 1.36 9.49 -19.05
C TYR A 91 2.29 10.56 -18.46
N GLU A 92 2.42 11.70 -19.12
CA GLU A 92 3.25 12.81 -18.62
C GLU A 92 2.74 13.35 -17.27
N ASP A 93 1.43 13.51 -17.10
CA ASP A 93 0.84 13.93 -15.82
C ASP A 93 1.13 12.94 -14.69
N VAL A 94 1.03 11.63 -14.98
CA VAL A 94 1.36 10.56 -14.02
C VAL A 94 2.84 10.60 -13.65
N MET A 95 3.73 10.74 -14.65
CA MET A 95 5.17 10.82 -14.41
C MET A 95 5.56 12.07 -13.63
N LYS A 96 4.86 13.18 -13.84
CA LYS A 96 5.02 14.39 -13.05
C LYS A 96 4.61 14.16 -11.59
N GLN A 97 3.44 13.56 -11.34
CA GLN A 97 3.00 13.25 -9.98
C GLN A 97 3.92 12.26 -9.27
N LEU A 98 4.46 11.27 -9.98
CA LEU A 98 5.43 10.32 -9.44
C LEU A 98 6.69 11.06 -8.95
N LYS A 99 7.23 11.96 -9.78
CA LYS A 99 8.40 12.78 -9.45
C LYS A 99 8.14 13.78 -8.32
N GLU A 100 6.92 14.31 -8.21
CA GLU A 100 6.55 15.27 -7.16
C GLU A 100 6.18 14.61 -5.82
N SER A 101 5.70 13.37 -5.84
CA SER A 101 5.30 12.64 -4.63
C SER A 101 6.49 12.16 -3.82
N TYR A 102 7.59 11.76 -4.48
CA TYR A 102 8.79 11.24 -3.81
C TYR A 102 9.46 12.27 -2.87
N PRO A 103 9.73 13.52 -3.30
CA PRO A 103 10.34 14.54 -2.43
C PRO A 103 9.42 14.96 -1.28
N ARG A 104 8.09 14.95 -1.48
CA ARG A 104 7.13 15.26 -0.40
C ARG A 104 7.16 14.21 0.69
N LEU A 105 7.16 12.92 0.33
CA LEU A 105 7.24 11.83 1.30
C LEU A 105 8.57 11.84 2.04
N VAL A 106 9.69 12.00 1.32
CA VAL A 106 11.02 12.12 1.93
C VAL A 106 11.06 13.29 2.91
N LYS A 107 10.55 14.47 2.52
CA LYS A 107 10.47 15.63 3.41
C LYS A 107 9.62 15.36 4.65
N MET A 108 8.46 14.69 4.52
CA MET A 108 7.63 14.33 5.66
C MET A 108 8.35 13.33 6.60
N LEU A 109 9.11 12.39 6.05
CA LEU A 109 9.88 11.42 6.85
C LEU A 109 11.08 12.08 7.54
N GLU A 110 11.78 12.99 6.85
CA GLU A 110 12.87 13.80 7.40
C GLU A 110 12.37 14.71 8.52
N ASP A 111 11.19 15.34 8.34
CA ASP A 111 10.53 16.14 9.37
C ASP A 111 10.03 15.30 10.56
N THR A 112 9.95 13.97 10.43
CA THR A 112 9.55 13.04 11.51
C THR A 112 10.74 12.50 12.32
N THR A 113 11.98 12.85 11.94
CA THR A 113 13.20 12.31 12.59
C THR A 113 13.43 12.77 14.04
N GLU A 114 12.56 13.61 14.62
CA GLU A 114 12.57 13.96 16.04
C GLU A 114 11.48 13.31 16.90
N GLN A 115 10.67 12.40 16.35
CA GLN A 115 9.81 11.54 17.19
C GLN A 115 10.44 10.17 17.30
N THR A 116 11.15 9.96 18.42
CA THR A 116 11.60 8.66 18.90
C THR A 116 10.48 7.65 18.68
N ILE A 117 10.68 6.72 17.74
CA ILE A 117 9.82 5.55 17.60
C ILE A 117 9.74 4.95 19.01
N PRO A 118 8.57 4.89 19.66
CA PRO A 118 8.47 4.30 20.97
C PRO A 118 8.97 2.87 20.81
N ASP A 119 9.97 2.52 21.61
CA ASP A 119 10.55 1.19 21.65
C ASP A 119 9.41 0.17 21.68
N LEU A 120 9.31 -0.68 20.64
CA LEU A 120 8.28 -1.71 20.53
C LEU A 120 8.36 -2.71 21.69
N ALA A 121 9.47 -2.71 22.43
CA ALA A 121 9.65 -3.39 23.70
C ALA A 121 9.35 -2.45 24.88
N CYS A 122 8.15 -1.90 24.97
CA CYS A 122 7.78 -1.12 26.15
C CYS A 122 7.18 -2.01 27.24
N GLU A 123 7.61 -1.79 28.48
CA GLU A 123 6.98 -2.42 29.63
C GLU A 123 5.48 -2.04 29.67
N PRO A 124 4.58 -2.99 29.95
CA PRO A 124 3.13 -2.76 29.91
C PRO A 124 2.66 -1.54 30.72
N GLU A 125 3.37 -1.20 31.78
CA GLU A 125 3.09 -0.06 32.67
C GLU A 125 3.12 1.29 31.94
N ASN A 126 3.88 1.41 30.86
CA ASN A 126 4.05 2.65 30.10
C ASN A 126 3.11 2.78 28.89
N PHE A 127 2.27 1.78 28.63
CA PHE A 127 1.36 1.71 27.47
C PHE A 127 0.57 3.01 27.28
N HIS A 128 -0.08 3.53 28.34
CA HIS A 128 -0.96 4.71 28.29
C HIS A 128 -0.23 6.03 27.99
N ASN A 129 1.06 6.11 28.28
CA ASN A 129 1.84 7.32 28.05
C ASN A 129 2.32 7.44 26.61
N GLN A 130 2.32 6.33 25.87
CA GLN A 130 2.77 6.26 24.49
C GLN A 130 1.62 6.18 23.47
N GLN A 131 0.37 6.11 23.92
CA GLN A 131 -0.78 6.12 23.02
C GLN A 131 -0.94 7.51 22.37
N PRO A 132 -1.25 7.59 21.06
CA PRO A 132 -1.59 8.84 20.41
C PRO A 132 -2.76 9.54 21.13
N ARG A 133 -2.53 10.73 21.69
CA ARG A 133 -3.56 11.48 22.42
C ARG A 133 -4.30 12.42 21.46
N PRO A 134 -5.62 12.27 21.28
CA PRO A 134 -6.39 13.19 20.45
C PRO A 134 -6.39 14.59 21.08
N LYS A 135 -6.18 15.64 20.26
CA LYS A 135 -6.18 17.05 20.73
C LYS A 135 -7.55 17.50 21.26
N LYS A 136 -8.63 16.84 20.85
CA LYS A 136 -10.02 17.02 21.33
C LYS A 136 -10.76 15.68 21.23
N GLY A 137 -11.59 15.36 22.23
CA GLY A 137 -12.43 14.15 22.24
C GLY A 137 -12.07 13.15 23.35
N VAL A 138 -12.64 11.95 23.28
CA VAL A 138 -12.41 10.84 24.22
C VAL A 138 -11.71 9.71 23.47
N SER A 139 -10.68 9.11 24.06
CA SER A 139 -10.07 7.87 23.58
C SER A 139 -10.55 6.68 24.39
N ALA A 140 -10.76 5.55 23.72
CA ALA A 140 -11.11 4.27 24.35
C ALA A 140 -10.14 3.19 23.88
N HIS A 141 -9.74 2.31 24.81
CA HIS A 141 -8.89 1.16 24.53
C HIS A 141 -9.71 -0.12 24.77
N PHE A 142 -9.57 -1.08 23.87
CA PHE A 142 -10.22 -2.39 23.99
C PHE A 142 -9.15 -3.47 23.95
N ALA A 143 -9.24 -4.43 24.85
CA ALA A 143 -8.45 -5.64 24.81
C ALA A 143 -9.32 -6.77 24.27
N VAL A 144 -8.77 -7.57 23.37
CA VAL A 144 -9.42 -8.78 22.85
C VAL A 144 -8.61 -9.97 23.34
N PHE A 145 -9.29 -10.90 24.01
CA PHE A 145 -8.72 -12.17 24.42
C PHE A 145 -9.37 -13.27 23.59
N SER A 146 -8.57 -14.25 23.17
CA SER A 146 -9.12 -15.49 22.62
C SER A 146 -9.15 -16.52 23.73
N ASN A 147 -10.30 -17.17 23.93
CA ASN A 147 -10.38 -18.36 24.76
C ASN A 147 -9.85 -19.53 23.93
N PHE A 148 -8.53 -19.71 23.94
CA PHE A 148 -7.96 -20.97 23.51
C PHE A 148 -8.13 -21.94 24.69
N ASP A 149 -9.24 -22.68 24.70
CA ASP A 149 -9.34 -23.88 25.52
C ASP A 149 -8.34 -24.87 24.93
N GLY A 150 -7.12 -24.86 25.45
CA GLY A 150 -6.16 -25.92 25.19
C GLY A 150 -6.74 -27.19 25.77
N ASP A 151 -7.12 -28.14 24.91
CA ASP A 151 -7.36 -29.53 25.28
C ASP A 151 -6.09 -30.09 25.93
N ASN A 152 -5.93 -29.83 27.23
CA ASN A 152 -4.96 -30.49 28.09
C ASN A 152 -5.46 -31.91 28.37
N ASN A 153 -5.34 -32.78 27.37
CA ASN A 153 -5.24 -34.22 27.61
C ASN A 153 -3.87 -34.53 28.23
N PHE A 154 -3.74 -34.20 29.52
CA PHE A 154 -2.72 -34.77 30.39
C PHE A 154 -3.28 -34.81 31.82
N CYS A 155 -3.93 -35.93 32.15
CA CYS A 155 -3.91 -36.49 33.50
C CYS A 155 -3.86 -38.02 33.35
N ASN A 156 -2.79 -38.61 33.90
CA ASN A 156 -2.70 -40.03 34.24
C ASN A 156 -3.78 -40.41 35.26
#